data_AF-A0A0A9WVW6-F1
#
_entry.id   AF-A0A0A9WVW6-F1
#
_cell.length_a   1.000
_cell.length_b   1.000
_cell.length_c   1.000
_cell.angle_alpha   90.00
_cell.angle_beta   90.00
_cell.angle_gamma   90.00
#
_symmetry.space_group_name_H-M   'P 1'
#
loop_
_entity.id
_entity.type
_entity.pdbx_description
1 polymer ?
#
loop_
_entity_poly.entity_id
_entity_poly.type
_entity_poly.pdbx_seq_one_letter_code
_entity_poly.pdbx_strand_id
1 'polypeptide(L)'
;SQKKTTEQRWLTDFENLRKNEIKVPNLKMFLEFVLSLPGTNASVERAFSLINNFWTSEKSQMSIECVKALLIIQMNCNLSCVEMYDKVRKNKTLLKALASTEKYDWNKSQ
;
A
#
# COMPACT_ATOMS: atom_id res chain seq x y z
N SER A 1 -16.87 -19.39 34.51
CA SER A 1 -15.54 -18.95 34.07
C SER A 1 -15.63 -17.69 33.25
N GLN A 2 -14.89 -16.64 33.62
CA GLN A 2 -14.83 -15.40 32.85
C GLN A 2 -14.11 -15.64 31.52
N LYS A 3 -14.74 -15.26 30.41
CA LYS A 3 -14.21 -15.49 29.05
C LYS A 3 -13.06 -14.50 28.81
N LYS A 4 -11.82 -15.00 28.76
CA LYS A 4 -10.64 -14.18 28.39
C LYS A 4 -10.81 -13.61 26.98
N THR A 5 -10.46 -12.35 26.78
CA THR A 5 -10.37 -11.71 25.46
C THR A 5 -9.23 -12.33 24.64
N THR A 6 -9.20 -12.07 23.33
CA THR A 6 -8.14 -12.58 22.45
C THR A 6 -6.77 -12.05 22.85
N GLU A 7 -6.69 -10.76 23.21
CA GLU A 7 -5.47 -10.10 23.67
C GLU A 7 -4.94 -10.74 24.95
N GLN A 8 -5.83 -11.00 25.91
CA GLN A 8 -5.48 -11.65 27.17
C GLN A 8 -4.95 -13.07 26.98
N ARG A 9 -5.43 -13.79 25.96
CA ARG A 9 -4.93 -15.14 25.62
C ARG A 9 -3.52 -15.06 25.05
N TRP A 10 -3.30 -14.20 24.05
CA TRP A 10 -1.97 -13.99 23.47
C TRP A 10 -0.94 -13.56 24.51
N LEU A 11 -1.27 -12.62 25.40
CA LEU A 11 -0.37 -12.21 26.48
C LEU A 11 -0.04 -13.39 27.42
N THR A 12 -1.04 -14.22 27.76
CA THR A 12 -0.83 -15.42 28.58
C THR A 12 0.13 -16.39 27.88
N ASP A 13 -0.05 -16.63 26.59
CA ASP A 13 0.76 -17.58 25.82
C ASP A 13 2.20 -17.08 25.63
N PHE A 14 2.40 -15.80 25.30
CA PHE A 14 3.74 -15.20 25.21
C PHE A 14 4.46 -15.20 26.55
N GLU A 15 3.77 -14.93 27.66
CA GLU A 15 4.36 -15.05 29.00
C GLU A 15 4.79 -16.47 29.32
N ASN A 16 3.99 -17.47 28.93
CA ASN A 16 4.32 -18.88 29.15
C ASN A 16 5.54 -19.31 28.33
N LEU A 17 5.64 -18.88 27.07
CA LEU A 17 6.82 -19.13 26.24
C LEU A 17 8.08 -18.53 26.88
N ARG A 18 7.98 -17.30 27.41
CA ARG A 18 9.08 -16.62 28.10
C ARG A 18 9.47 -17.33 29.41
N LYS A 19 8.50 -17.68 30.26
CA LYS A 19 8.73 -18.34 31.56
C LYS A 19 9.39 -19.71 31.42
N ASN A 20 9.03 -20.45 30.37
CA ASN A 20 9.53 -21.81 30.12
C ASN A 20 10.74 -21.84 29.17
N GLU A 21 11.31 -20.68 28.82
CA GLU A 21 12.45 -20.54 27.90
C GLU A 21 12.26 -21.25 26.55
N ILE A 22 11.01 -21.35 26.09
CA ILE A 22 10.66 -22.03 24.84
C ILE A 22 11.07 -21.12 23.68
N LYS A 23 12.08 -21.54 22.93
CA LYS A 23 12.56 -20.81 21.75
C LYS A 23 11.64 -21.08 20.56
N VAL A 24 11.06 -20.00 20.04
CA VAL A 24 10.19 -19.99 18.86
C VAL A 24 10.79 -19.09 17.76
N PRO A 25 11.95 -19.47 17.17
CA PRO A 25 12.74 -18.59 16.32
C PRO A 25 11.98 -18.05 15.09
N ASN A 26 11.00 -18.82 14.60
CA ASN A 26 10.22 -18.45 13.41
C ASN A 26 8.89 -17.75 13.74
N LEU A 27 8.52 -17.59 15.02
CA LEU A 27 7.23 -17.01 15.38
C LEU A 27 7.11 -15.55 14.94
N LYS A 28 8.20 -14.79 15.04
CA LYS A 28 8.25 -13.42 14.53
C LYS A 28 7.95 -13.36 13.04
N MET A 29 8.66 -14.16 12.24
CA MET A 29 8.47 -14.22 10.78
C MET A 29 7.05 -14.61 10.41
N PHE A 30 6.47 -15.59 11.12
CA PHE A 30 5.09 -16.02 10.90
C PHE A 30 4.08 -14.90 11.24
N LEU A 31 4.26 -14.22 12.38
CA LEU A 31 3.37 -13.12 12.78
C LEU A 31 3.48 -11.94 11.81
N GLU A 32 4.70 -11.56 11.38
CA GLU A 32 4.90 -10.51 10.37
C GLU A 32 4.18 -10.85 9.06
N PHE A 33 4.29 -12.11 8.60
CA PHE A 33 3.58 -12.57 7.42
C PHE A 33 2.06 -12.50 7.59
N VAL A 34 1.51 -13.08 8.65
CA VAL A 34 0.06 -13.10 8.89
C VAL A 34 -0.50 -11.69 9.05
N LEU A 35 0.21 -10.80 9.74
CA LEU A 35 -0.20 -9.40 9.92
C LEU A 35 -0.04 -8.55 8.66
N SER A 36 0.81 -8.96 7.72
CA SER A 36 0.91 -8.30 6.41
C SER A 36 -0.26 -8.62 5.48
N LEU A 37 -1.00 -9.71 5.75
CA LEU A 37 -2.17 -10.07 4.98
C LEU A 37 -3.35 -9.19 5.41
N PRO A 38 -4.06 -8.55 4.46
CA PRO A 38 -5.26 -7.81 4.78
C PRO A 38 -6.32 -8.79 5.28
N GLY A 39 -6.84 -8.56 6.50
CA GLY A 39 -7.90 -9.38 7.08
C GLY A 39 -9.29 -9.17 6.47
N THR A 40 -9.43 -8.24 5.52
CA THR A 40 -10.70 -7.89 4.88
C THR A 40 -10.49 -7.54 3.40
N ASN A 41 -11.56 -7.64 2.61
CA ASN A 41 -11.56 -7.25 1.19
C ASN A 41 -11.61 -5.72 0.99
N ALA A 42 -11.67 -4.93 2.07
CA ALA A 42 -11.88 -3.48 1.98
C ALA A 42 -10.79 -2.75 1.19
N SER A 43 -9.54 -3.22 1.23
CA SER A 43 -8.44 -2.66 0.43
C SER A 43 -8.66 -2.89 -1.07
N VAL A 44 -9.12 -4.09 -1.43
CA VAL A 44 -9.40 -4.49 -2.80
C VAL A 44 -10.65 -3.79 -3.34
N GLU A 45 -11.73 -3.74 -2.55
CA GLU A 45 -12.96 -3.00 -2.89
C GLU A 45 -12.68 -1.51 -3.10
N ARG A 46 -11.83 -0.90 -2.27
CA ARG A 46 -11.37 0.47 -2.46
C ARG A 46 -10.63 0.64 -3.78
N ALA A 47 -9.73 -0.29 -4.13
CA ALA A 47 -9.03 -0.26 -5.41
C ALA A 47 -10.01 -0.34 -6.59
N PHE A 48 -10.99 -1.24 -6.54
CA PHE A 48 -12.03 -1.34 -7.57
C PHE A 48 -12.91 -0.10 -7.68
N SER A 49 -13.30 0.50 -6.54
CA SER A 49 -14.04 1.76 -6.54
C SER A 49 -13.24 2.88 -7.20
N LEU A 50 -11.93 2.99 -6.91
CA LEU A 50 -11.05 3.95 -7.57
C LEU A 50 -10.90 3.68 -9.07
N ILE A 51 -10.76 2.41 -9.47
CA ILE A 51 -10.73 2.01 -10.89
C ILE A 51 -12.01 2.48 -11.59
N ASN A 52 -13.17 2.22 -11.01
CA ASN A 52 -14.46 2.61 -11.60
C ASN A 52 -14.63 4.14 -11.67
N ASN A 53 -14.04 4.89 -10.74
CA ASN A 53 -14.01 6.35 -10.80
C ASN A 53 -13.11 6.88 -11.93
N PHE A 54 -11.97 6.21 -12.17
CA PHE A 54 -11.05 6.57 -13.24
C PHE A 54 -11.51 6.10 -14.61
N TRP A 55 -12.20 4.96 -14.66
CA TRP A 55 -12.63 4.27 -15.86
C TRP A 55 -14.15 4.34 -15.99
N THR A 56 -14.66 5.54 -16.31
CA THR A 56 -16.11 5.73 -16.50
C THR A 56 -16.57 5.22 -17.87
N SER A 57 -17.85 4.91 -18.01
CA SER A 57 -18.47 4.38 -19.24
C SER A 57 -18.42 5.34 -20.43
N GLU A 58 -18.22 6.64 -20.19
CA GLU A 58 -18.19 7.67 -21.24
C GLU A 58 -16.77 8.02 -21.70
N LYS A 59 -15.76 7.97 -20.82
CA LYS A 59 -14.42 8.49 -21.08
C LYS A 59 -13.38 7.91 -20.12
N SER A 60 -12.54 6.97 -20.57
CA SER A 60 -11.10 7.17 -20.38
C SER A 60 -10.33 6.34 -21.41
N GLN A 61 -9.60 7.01 -22.30
CA GLN A 61 -8.56 6.38 -23.13
C GLN A 61 -7.25 6.26 -22.33
N MET A 62 -7.35 6.04 -21.02
CA MET A 62 -6.16 5.91 -20.19
C MET A 62 -5.56 4.54 -20.42
N SER A 63 -4.25 4.51 -20.62
CA SER A 63 -3.53 3.25 -20.67
C SER A 63 -3.60 2.55 -19.30
N ILE A 64 -3.49 1.23 -19.30
CA ILE A 64 -3.51 0.42 -18.07
C ILE A 64 -2.37 0.85 -17.14
N GLU A 65 -1.22 1.24 -17.69
CA GLU A 65 -0.07 1.74 -16.95
C GLU A 65 -0.40 3.04 -16.21
N CYS A 66 -1.13 3.96 -16.86
CA CYS A 66 -1.57 5.20 -16.25
C CYS A 66 -2.54 4.93 -15.09
N VAL A 67 -3.52 4.04 -15.29
CA VAL A 67 -4.48 3.66 -14.24
C VAL A 67 -3.76 3.01 -13.05
N LYS A 68 -2.81 2.09 -13.28
CA LYS A 68 -1.99 1.49 -12.23
C LYS A 68 -1.21 2.55 -11.44
N ALA A 69 -0.56 3.50 -12.12
CA ALA A 69 0.18 4.56 -11.46
C ALA A 69 -0.75 5.45 -10.60
N LEU A 70 -1.92 5.82 -11.11
CA LEU A 70 -2.92 6.60 -10.37
C LEU A 70 -3.44 5.86 -9.14
N LEU A 71 -3.72 4.56 -9.26
CA LEU A 71 -4.14 3.74 -8.12
C LEU A 71 -3.08 3.68 -7.03
N ILE A 72 -1.82 3.47 -7.40
CA ILE A 72 -0.71 3.43 -6.43
C ILE A 72 -0.62 4.76 -5.68
N ILE A 73 -0.74 5.89 -6.39
CA ILE A 73 -0.72 7.20 -5.76
C ILE A 73 -1.93 7.36 -4.84
N GLN A 74 -3.16 7.14 -5.30
CA GLN A 74 -4.36 7.34 -4.48
C GLN A 74 -4.44 6.41 -3.26
N MET A 75 -3.99 5.17 -3.39
CA MET A 75 -4.05 4.19 -2.30
C MET A 75 -2.98 4.43 -1.23
N ASN A 76 -1.83 5.01 -1.60
CA ASN A 76 -0.68 5.14 -0.69
C ASN A 76 -0.35 6.60 -0.32
N CYS A 77 -0.98 7.58 -0.96
CA CYS A 77 -0.76 9.00 -0.70
C CYS A 77 -1.96 9.60 0.03
N ASN A 78 -1.82 9.78 1.34
CA ASN A 78 -2.83 10.47 2.17
C ASN A 78 -2.70 12.01 2.12
N LEU A 79 -2.15 12.56 1.03
CA LEU A 79 -2.02 14.00 0.86
C LEU A 79 -3.22 14.54 0.08
N SER A 80 -3.70 15.70 0.49
CA SER A 80 -4.59 16.50 -0.35
C SER A 80 -3.89 16.91 -1.65
N CYS A 81 -4.66 17.31 -2.66
CA CYS A 81 -4.10 17.83 -3.91
C CYS A 81 -3.16 19.02 -3.69
N VAL A 82 -3.46 19.87 -2.70
CA VAL A 82 -2.64 21.04 -2.35
C VAL A 82 -1.30 20.60 -1.75
N GLU A 83 -1.32 19.69 -0.77
CA GLU A 83 -0.11 19.17 -0.15
C GLU A 83 0.75 18.37 -1.14
N MET A 84 0.12 17.59 -2.01
CA MET A 84 0.80 16.87 -3.07
C MET A 84 1.46 17.84 -4.05
N TYR A 85 0.76 18.88 -4.49
CA TYR A 85 1.31 19.92 -5.35
C TYR A 85 2.52 20.58 -4.71
N ASP A 86 2.41 21.00 -3.44
CA ASP A 86 3.51 21.62 -2.71
C ASP A 86 4.71 20.68 -2.55
N LYS A 87 4.46 19.39 -2.30
CA LYS A 87 5.51 18.37 -2.17
C LYS A 87 6.23 18.13 -3.49
N VAL A 88 5.51 18.06 -4.60
CA VAL A 88 6.09 17.93 -5.95
C VAL A 88 6.88 19.20 -6.30
N ARG A 89 6.29 20.38 -6.08
CA ARG A 89 6.93 21.68 -6.38
C ARG A 89 8.23 21.90 -5.60
N LYS A 90 8.32 21.42 -4.36
CA LYS A 90 9.54 21.52 -3.53
C LYS A 90 10.60 20.47 -3.91
N ASN A 91 10.23 19.40 -4.60
CA ASN A 91 11.16 18.34 -4.98
C ASN A 91 11.80 18.61 -6.35
N LYS A 92 12.94 19.30 -6.34
CA LYS A 92 13.70 19.66 -7.56
C LYS A 92 14.13 18.44 -8.38
N THR A 93 14.48 17.32 -7.74
CA THR A 93 14.88 16.08 -8.42
C THR A 93 13.71 15.51 -9.22
N LEU A 94 12.54 15.44 -8.60
CA LEU A 94 11.31 14.98 -9.27
C LEU A 94 10.93 15.92 -10.41
N LEU A 95 10.99 17.24 -10.22
CA LEU A 95 10.70 18.21 -11.29
C LEU A 95 11.64 18.06 -12.48
N LYS A 96 12.94 17.83 -12.23
CA LYS A 96 13.93 17.58 -13.28
C LYS A 96 13.61 16.30 -14.05
N ALA A 97 13.23 15.22 -13.36
CA ALA A 97 12.80 13.97 -13.98
C ALA A 97 11.51 14.13 -14.81
N LEU A 98 10.52 14.88 -14.31
CA LEU A 98 9.26 15.14 -15.03
C LEU A 98 9.47 15.96 -16.31
N ALA A 99 10.39 16.93 -16.26
CA ALA A 99 10.78 17.75 -17.40
C ALA A 99 11.72 17.02 -18.37
N SER A 100 12.32 15.91 -17.95
CA SER A 100 13.16 15.10 -18.83
C SER A 100 12.30 14.46 -19.92
N THR A 101 12.87 14.37 -21.12
CA THR A 101 12.30 13.64 -22.25
C THR A 101 12.64 12.15 -22.22
N GLU A 102 13.41 11.68 -21.22
CA GLU A 102 13.82 10.28 -21.05
C GLU A 102 12.62 9.32 -21.03
N LYS A 103 11.46 9.79 -20.53
CA LYS A 103 10.17 9.07 -20.57
C LYS A 103 9.66 8.72 -21.99
N TYR A 104 10.16 9.37 -23.04
CA TYR A 104 9.75 9.16 -24.44
C TYR A 104 10.83 8.47 -25.29
N ASP A 105 11.95 8.05 -24.70
CA ASP A 105 13.07 7.46 -25.44
C ASP A 105 12.78 6.06 -26.03
N TRP A 106 11.65 5.45 -25.70
CA TRP A 106 11.19 4.19 -26.30
C TRP A 106 10.97 4.28 -27.83
N ASN A 107 10.88 5.49 -28.39
CA ASN A 107 10.71 5.72 -29.83
C ASN A 107 12.02 6.02 -30.59
N LYS A 108 13.19 5.93 -29.95
CA LYS A 108 14.50 6.20 -30.59
C LYS A 108 15.14 4.98 -31.27
N SER A 109 14.44 3.85 -31.32
CA SER A 109 14.93 2.58 -31.90
C SER A 109 13.99 1.99 -32.96
N GLN A 110 13.17 2.82 -33.63
CA GLN A 110 12.38 2.45 -34.82
C GLN A 110 12.92 3.21 -36.03
#